data_AF-J9CB09-F1
#
_entry.id   AF-J9CB09-F1
#
_cell.length_a   1.000
_cell.length_b   1.000
_cell.length_c   1.000
_cell.angle_alpha   90.00
_cell.angle_beta   90.00
_cell.angle_gamma   90.00
#
_symmetry.space_group_name_H-M   'P 1'
#
loop_
_entity.id
_entity.type
_entity.pdbx_description
1 polymer ?
#
loop_
_entity_poly.entity_id
_entity_poly.type
_entity_poly.pdbx_seq_one_letter_code
_entity_poly.pdbx_strand_id
1 'polypeptide(L)'
;MAVAFAAKDALANVFGSLVIVLDKPFKIGDWITANGVEGVVEEISFRSTCVRTFPQELVYIPNSLLSNTPITNFTARQKRRIDFTLGLTYSSTQEQIADFIQRMKDYLSNHPDIYPDVIRVHFINYGASSLDIRVTCYARTGDHVKYLDVLNDVNLAVLELLKKSGVSCAFPSTSVYFETPLHKTAATQAPFPIEEKAKL
;
A
#
# COMPACT_ATOMS: atom_id res chain seq x y z
N MET A 1 -12.27 -6.24 51.23
CA MET A 1 -11.94 -6.80 49.91
C MET A 1 -12.88 -6.30 48.80
N ALA A 2 -14.20 -6.17 49.01
CA ALA A 2 -15.13 -5.65 47.99
C ALA A 2 -14.79 -4.25 47.43
N VAL A 3 -14.40 -3.30 48.29
CA VAL A 3 -14.01 -1.94 47.86
C VAL A 3 -12.73 -1.93 47.02
N ALA A 4 -11.75 -2.79 47.35
CA ALA A 4 -10.51 -2.91 46.60
C ALA A 4 -10.73 -3.51 45.20
N PHE A 5 -11.67 -4.46 45.07
CA PHE A 5 -12.06 -5.00 43.76
C PHE A 5 -12.82 -3.96 42.91
N ALA A 6 -13.71 -3.17 43.51
CA ALA A 6 -14.43 -2.11 42.80
C ALA A 6 -13.51 -0.96 42.32
N ALA A 7 -12.46 -0.63 43.09
CA ALA A 7 -11.51 0.41 42.74
C ALA A 7 -10.44 -0.03 41.71
N LYS A 8 -10.31 -1.34 41.44
CA LYS A 8 -9.26 -1.90 40.59
C LYS A 8 -9.23 -1.26 39.20
N ASP A 9 -10.38 -1.12 38.55
CA ASP A 9 -10.45 -0.60 37.19
C ASP A 9 -10.18 0.90 37.12
N ALA A 10 -10.62 1.65 38.14
CA ALA A 10 -10.31 3.08 38.26
C ALA A 10 -8.81 3.31 38.44
N LEU A 11 -8.18 2.56 39.36
CA LEU A 11 -6.73 2.63 39.59
C LEU A 11 -5.94 2.21 38.35
N ALA A 12 -6.34 1.13 37.67
CA ALA A 12 -5.68 0.67 36.46
C ALA A 12 -5.65 1.74 35.36
N ASN A 13 -6.75 2.48 35.17
CA ASN A 13 -6.81 3.56 34.19
C ASN A 13 -5.96 4.77 34.59
N VAL A 14 -5.88 5.10 35.88
CA VAL A 14 -4.99 6.17 36.37
C VAL A 14 -3.52 5.80 36.14
N PHE A 15 -3.11 4.57 36.49
CA PHE A 15 -1.76 4.09 36.21
C PHE A 15 -1.47 4.04 34.71
N GLY A 16 -2.44 3.59 33.90
CA GLY A 16 -2.31 3.62 32.43
C GLY A 16 -2.09 5.03 31.89
N SER A 17 -2.81 6.02 32.42
CA SER A 17 -2.62 7.44 32.07
C SER A 17 -1.23 7.94 32.46
N LEU A 18 -0.75 7.58 33.64
CA LEU A 18 0.60 7.95 34.11
C LEU A 18 1.68 7.37 33.18
N VAL A 19 1.54 6.10 32.79
CA VAL A 19 2.44 5.45 31.82
C VAL A 19 2.43 6.18 30.48
N ILE A 20 1.25 6.50 29.94
CA ILE A 20 1.12 7.25 28.67
C ILE A 20 1.81 8.62 28.77
N VAL A 21 1.67 9.33 29.89
CA VAL A 21 2.27 10.67 30.07
C VAL A 21 3.78 10.61 30.29
N LEU A 22 4.29 9.58 30.98
CA LEU A 22 5.73 9.41 31.25
C LEU A 22 6.46 8.87 30.02
N ASP A 23 5.99 7.77 29.44
CA ASP A 23 6.65 7.09 28.33
C ASP A 23 6.36 7.76 26.99
N LYS A 24 5.25 8.52 26.90
CA LYS A 24 4.80 9.25 25.71
C LYS A 24 4.88 8.43 24.41
N PRO A 25 4.28 7.22 24.36
CA PRO A 25 4.23 6.43 23.12
C PRO A 25 3.48 7.16 21.99
N PHE A 26 2.63 8.12 22.34
CA PHE A 26 1.94 9.04 21.44
C PHE A 26 1.57 10.34 22.18
N LYS A 27 1.20 11.36 21.42
CA LYS A 27 0.64 12.63 21.92
C LYS A 27 -0.65 12.99 21.18
N ILE A 28 -1.35 14.00 21.69
CA ILE A 28 -2.49 14.62 20.98
C ILE A 28 -2.01 15.08 19.59
N GLY A 29 -2.79 14.75 18.56
CA GLY A 29 -2.49 14.98 17.15
C GLY A 29 -1.73 13.84 16.46
N ASP A 30 -1.27 12.82 17.19
CA ASP A 30 -0.65 11.66 16.55
C ASP A 30 -1.70 10.72 15.95
N TRP A 31 -1.44 10.24 14.74
CA TRP A 31 -2.16 9.13 14.14
C TRP A 31 -1.60 7.82 14.69
N ILE A 32 -2.45 7.04 15.36
CA ILE A 32 -2.10 5.78 15.97
C ILE A 32 -3.04 4.65 15.54
N THR A 33 -2.59 3.41 15.66
CA THR A 33 -3.47 2.26 15.80
C THR A 33 -3.16 1.49 17.07
N ALA A 34 -4.21 1.13 17.80
CA ALA A 34 -4.15 0.35 19.03
C ALA A 34 -5.43 -0.46 19.20
N ASN A 35 -5.30 -1.74 19.53
CA ASN A 35 -6.44 -2.64 19.79
C ASN A 35 -7.54 -2.62 18.70
N GLY A 36 -7.13 -2.57 17.43
CA GLY A 36 -8.04 -2.54 16.27
C GLY A 36 -8.71 -1.18 15.99
N VAL A 37 -8.43 -0.15 16.80
CA VAL A 37 -8.88 1.23 16.55
C VAL A 37 -7.75 1.99 15.88
N GLU A 38 -8.06 2.69 14.78
CA GLU A 38 -7.11 3.52 14.05
C GLU A 38 -7.67 4.94 13.87
N GLY A 39 -6.84 5.94 14.18
CA GLY A 39 -7.23 7.34 14.04
C GLY A 39 -6.25 8.31 14.68
N VAL A 40 -6.66 9.58 14.77
CA VAL A 40 -5.87 10.66 15.35
C VAL A 40 -6.27 10.88 16.81
N VAL A 41 -5.30 10.95 17.71
CA VAL A 41 -5.55 11.24 19.13
C VAL A 41 -6.03 12.67 19.29
N GLU A 42 -7.23 12.87 19.81
CA GLU A 42 -7.79 14.21 20.05
C GLU A 42 -7.61 14.67 21.49
N GLU A 43 -7.79 13.76 22.44
CA GLU A 43 -7.77 14.08 23.86
C GLU A 43 -7.22 12.90 24.66
N ILE A 44 -6.43 13.20 25.68
CA ILE A 44 -6.00 12.23 26.69
C ILE A 44 -6.57 12.70 28.03
N SER A 45 -7.65 12.07 28.48
CA SER A 45 -8.27 12.33 29.79
C SER A 45 -7.69 11.40 30.86
N PHE A 46 -8.10 11.57 32.12
CA PHE A 46 -7.57 10.79 33.25
C PHE A 46 -7.89 9.27 33.22
N ARG A 47 -8.89 8.83 32.44
CA ARG A 47 -9.25 7.40 32.33
C ARG A 47 -9.20 6.83 30.92
N SER A 48 -9.28 7.70 29.92
CA SER A 48 -9.45 7.29 28.53
C SER A 48 -8.76 8.26 27.60
N THR A 49 -8.38 7.74 26.43
CA THR A 49 -7.89 8.51 25.30
C THR A 49 -8.98 8.51 24.24
N CYS A 50 -9.32 9.69 23.74
CA CYS A 50 -10.26 9.89 22.64
C CYS A 50 -9.49 9.89 21.32
N VAL A 51 -9.88 9.01 20.41
CA VAL A 51 -9.30 8.86 19.07
C VAL A 51 -10.40 9.17 18.05
N ARG A 52 -10.13 10.07 17.11
CA ARG A 52 -10.99 10.32 15.96
C ARG A 52 -10.58 9.43 14.80
N THR A 53 -11.47 8.55 14.38
CA THR A 53 -11.24 7.65 13.24
C THR A 53 -11.28 8.42 11.92
N PHE A 54 -10.75 7.84 10.85
CA PHE A 54 -10.82 8.47 9.52
C PHE A 54 -12.25 8.72 9.02
N PRO A 55 -13.23 7.83 9.29
CA PRO A 55 -14.65 8.12 9.10
C PRO A 55 -15.25 9.19 10.03
N GLN A 56 -14.45 9.89 10.83
CA GLN A 56 -14.83 10.98 11.74
C GLN A 56 -15.59 10.55 13.02
N GLU A 57 -15.52 9.28 13.41
CA GLU A 57 -16.15 8.79 14.65
C GLU A 57 -15.23 9.04 15.85
N LEU A 58 -15.82 9.25 17.02
CA LEU A 58 -15.08 9.37 18.29
C LEU A 58 -15.06 8.04 19.02
N VAL A 59 -13.85 7.51 19.25
CA VAL A 59 -13.64 6.25 19.96
C VAL A 59 -12.88 6.54 21.25
N TYR A 60 -13.52 6.21 22.38
CA TYR A 60 -12.92 6.38 23.71
C TYR A 60 -12.30 5.06 24.17
N ILE A 61 -10.97 5.02 24.27
CA ILE A 61 -10.23 3.83 24.65
C ILE A 61 -9.76 3.98 26.11
N PRO A 62 -10.05 3.02 27.01
CA PRO A 62 -9.51 3.04 28.38
C PRO A 62 -7.98 3.09 28.39
N ASN A 63 -7.40 3.95 29.22
CA ASN A 63 -5.95 4.12 29.28
C ASN A 63 -5.24 2.87 29.80
N SER A 64 -5.91 2.08 30.66
CA SER A 64 -5.40 0.78 31.10
C SER A 64 -5.26 -0.21 29.93
N LEU A 65 -6.08 -0.10 28.90
CA LEU A 65 -5.98 -0.96 27.73
C LEU A 65 -4.79 -0.53 26.86
N LEU A 66 -4.69 0.77 26.58
CA LEU A 66 -3.60 1.33 25.78
C LEU A 66 -2.23 1.07 26.38
N SER A 67 -2.08 1.18 27.71
CA SER A 67 -0.81 0.89 28.38
C SER A 67 -0.39 -0.58 28.35
N ASN A 68 -1.33 -1.49 28.05
CA ASN A 68 -1.09 -2.94 28.07
C ASN A 68 -1.14 -3.57 26.67
N THR A 69 -1.35 -2.79 25.61
CA THR A 69 -1.40 -3.28 24.23
C THR A 69 -0.33 -2.63 23.37
N PRO A 70 0.19 -3.33 22.34
CA PRO A 70 1.06 -2.69 21.34
C PRO A 70 0.35 -1.52 20.66
N ILE A 71 1.03 -0.38 20.59
CA ILE A 71 0.58 0.82 19.90
C ILE A 71 1.50 1.06 18.72
N THR A 72 0.93 1.27 17.53
CA THR A 72 1.68 1.74 16.36
C THR A 72 1.42 3.22 16.17
N ASN A 73 2.47 4.04 16.24
CA ASN A 73 2.40 5.47 15.98
C ASN A 73 2.87 5.77 14.55
N PHE A 74 1.94 6.21 13.70
CA PHE A 74 2.20 6.52 12.30
C PHE A 74 2.84 7.89 12.12
N THR A 75 2.51 8.86 12.98
CA THR A 75 3.07 10.22 12.95
C THR A 75 4.55 10.23 13.32
N ALA A 76 4.99 9.34 14.22
CA ALA A 76 6.38 9.24 14.63
C ALA A 76 7.33 8.64 13.56
N ARG A 77 6.82 8.25 12.39
CA ARG A 77 7.64 7.70 11.30
C ARG A 77 8.57 8.77 10.75
N GLN A 78 9.86 8.47 10.68
CA GLN A 78 10.86 9.34 10.01
C GLN A 78 10.92 9.10 8.50
N LYS A 79 10.60 7.87 8.08
CA LYS A 79 10.65 7.42 6.69
C LYS A 79 9.49 6.47 6.39
N ARG A 80 9.02 6.46 5.15
CA ARG A 80 7.93 5.58 4.71
C ARG A 80 8.42 4.64 3.63
N ARG A 81 8.10 3.36 3.78
CA ARG A 81 8.49 2.31 2.85
C ARG A 81 7.58 2.36 1.61
N ILE A 82 8.18 2.30 0.44
CA ILE A 82 7.51 1.98 -0.83
C ILE A 82 7.89 0.53 -1.14
N ASP A 83 6.91 -0.35 -1.29
CA ASP A 83 7.12 -1.78 -1.55
C ASP A 83 6.00 -2.29 -2.46
N PHE A 84 6.37 -2.65 -3.68
CA PHE A 84 5.45 -3.22 -4.66
C PHE A 84 6.16 -4.26 -5.52
N THR A 85 5.36 -5.15 -6.11
CA THR A 85 5.82 -6.14 -7.07
C THR A 85 5.20 -5.84 -8.42
N LEU A 86 6.04 -5.70 -9.43
CA LEU A 86 5.66 -5.47 -10.81
C LEU A 86 5.79 -6.79 -11.59
N GLY A 87 4.68 -7.27 -12.15
CA GLY A 87 4.69 -8.44 -13.02
C GLY A 87 4.97 -8.06 -14.46
N LEU A 88 6.05 -8.56 -15.04
CA LEU A 88 6.37 -8.40 -16.46
C LEU A 88 5.89 -9.60 -17.29
N THR A 89 5.62 -9.39 -18.58
CA THR A 89 5.23 -10.47 -19.50
C THR A 89 6.33 -11.53 -19.65
N TYR A 90 5.95 -12.80 -19.79
CA TYR A 90 6.87 -13.92 -20.07
C TYR A 90 7.61 -13.83 -21.41
N SER A 91 7.15 -12.98 -22.32
CA SER A 91 7.84 -12.66 -23.57
C SER A 91 9.05 -11.72 -23.38
N SER A 92 9.24 -11.15 -22.19
CA SER A 92 10.36 -10.24 -21.91
C SER A 92 11.67 -11.03 -21.86
N THR A 93 12.71 -10.55 -22.54
CA THR A 93 14.03 -11.21 -22.52
C THR A 93 14.80 -10.91 -21.24
N GLN A 94 15.82 -11.71 -20.96
CA GLN A 94 16.73 -11.49 -19.83
C GLN A 94 17.36 -10.10 -19.88
N GLU A 95 17.79 -9.65 -21.06
CA GLU A 95 18.45 -8.36 -21.28
C GLU A 95 17.49 -7.20 -20.99
N GLN A 96 16.25 -7.31 -21.44
CA GLN A 96 15.22 -6.29 -21.20
C GLN A 96 14.88 -6.16 -19.71
N ILE A 97 14.78 -7.28 -19.00
CA ILE A 97 14.53 -7.30 -17.56
C ILE A 97 15.72 -6.71 -16.80
N ALA A 98 16.95 -7.09 -17.17
CA ALA A 98 18.15 -6.55 -16.55
C ALA A 98 18.28 -5.04 -16.77
N ASP A 99 18.02 -4.55 -17.99
CA ASP A 99 18.00 -3.12 -18.32
C ASP A 99 16.94 -2.36 -17.51
N PHE A 100 15.71 -2.89 -17.42
CA PHE A 100 14.66 -2.29 -16.60
C PHE A 100 15.06 -2.19 -15.12
N ILE A 101 15.59 -3.27 -14.54
CA ILE A 101 16.04 -3.28 -13.14
C ILE A 101 17.12 -2.22 -12.91
N GLN A 102 18.09 -2.09 -13.81
CA GLN A 102 19.15 -1.10 -13.65
C GLN A 102 18.62 0.32 -13.77
N ARG A 103 17.80 0.62 -14.78
CA ARG A 103 17.18 1.93 -14.92
C ARG A 103 16.32 2.32 -13.71
N MET A 104 15.59 1.36 -13.15
CA MET A 104 14.82 1.57 -11.92
C MET A 104 15.73 1.90 -10.74
N LYS A 105 16.85 1.17 -10.57
CA LYS A 105 17.83 1.48 -9.51
C LYS A 105 18.43 2.86 -9.68
N ASP A 106 18.81 3.22 -10.91
CA ASP A 106 19.39 4.52 -11.22
C ASP A 106 18.40 5.65 -10.96
N TYR A 107 17.15 5.50 -11.39
CA TYR A 107 16.09 6.47 -11.14
C TYR A 107 15.88 6.68 -9.63
N LEU A 108 15.69 5.59 -8.88
CA LEU A 108 15.44 5.66 -7.44
C LEU A 108 16.63 6.23 -6.66
N SER A 109 17.86 5.94 -7.08
CA SER A 109 19.08 6.42 -6.42
C SER A 109 19.30 7.92 -6.63
N ASN A 110 18.82 8.46 -7.75
CA ASN A 110 18.91 9.88 -8.09
C ASN A 110 17.67 10.69 -7.65
N HIS A 111 16.61 10.03 -7.15
CA HIS A 111 15.40 10.71 -6.74
C HIS A 111 15.62 11.48 -5.42
N PRO A 112 15.36 12.80 -5.35
CA PRO A 112 15.72 13.63 -4.20
C PRO A 112 15.03 13.16 -2.90
N ASP A 113 13.77 12.74 -2.99
CA ASP A 113 12.98 12.31 -1.84
C ASP A 113 13.12 10.82 -1.49
N ILE A 114 14.09 10.11 -2.04
CA ILE A 114 14.33 8.69 -1.75
C ILE A 114 15.69 8.50 -1.06
N TYR A 115 15.73 7.58 -0.11
CA TYR A 115 16.98 7.14 0.53
C TYR A 115 17.76 6.19 -0.38
N PRO A 116 18.97 6.54 -0.84
CA PRO A 116 19.74 5.77 -1.82
C PRO A 116 20.34 4.49 -1.22
N ASP A 117 20.58 4.47 0.08
CA ASP A 117 21.24 3.37 0.82
C ASP A 117 20.35 2.13 1.00
N VAL A 118 19.06 2.21 0.71
CA VAL A 118 18.06 1.18 1.02
C VAL A 118 17.18 0.80 -0.18
N ILE A 119 17.70 0.94 -1.40
CA ILE A 119 17.01 0.57 -2.64
C ILE A 119 17.25 -0.90 -2.96
N ARG A 120 16.17 -1.63 -3.21
CA ARG A 120 16.19 -3.03 -3.64
C ARG A 120 15.27 -3.18 -4.84
N VAL A 121 15.84 -3.58 -5.98
CA VAL A 121 15.08 -3.90 -7.20
C VAL A 121 15.61 -5.21 -7.73
N HIS A 122 14.78 -6.26 -7.65
CA HIS A 122 15.20 -7.62 -7.97
C HIS A 122 14.07 -8.40 -8.64
N PHE A 123 14.45 -9.26 -9.58
CA PHE A 123 13.59 -10.34 -10.05
C PHE A 123 13.52 -11.41 -8.95
N ILE A 124 12.32 -11.64 -8.41
CA ILE A 124 12.14 -12.47 -7.21
C ILE A 124 11.45 -13.80 -7.47
N ASN A 125 10.62 -13.90 -8.51
CA ASN A 125 9.79 -15.08 -8.73
C ASN A 125 9.26 -15.20 -10.16
N TYR A 126 8.99 -16.44 -10.58
CA TYR A 126 8.16 -16.77 -11.73
C TYR A 126 6.72 -16.97 -11.24
N GLY A 127 5.83 -16.02 -11.51
CA GLY A 127 4.41 -16.04 -11.13
C GLY A 127 3.54 -16.81 -12.13
N ALA A 128 2.28 -17.08 -11.80
CA ALA A 128 1.39 -17.87 -12.68
C ALA A 128 1.19 -17.27 -14.09
N SER A 129 1.33 -15.95 -14.23
CA SER A 129 1.23 -15.25 -15.53
C SER A 129 2.25 -14.12 -15.68
N SER A 130 3.25 -14.02 -14.80
CA SER A 130 4.18 -12.88 -14.73
C SER A 130 5.61 -13.27 -14.32
N LEU A 131 6.57 -12.43 -14.71
CA LEU A 131 7.92 -12.39 -14.16
C LEU A 131 7.97 -11.27 -13.11
N ASP A 132 8.12 -11.64 -11.84
CA ASP A 132 7.86 -10.73 -10.71
C ASP A 132 9.12 -9.95 -10.30
N ILE A 133 9.10 -8.63 -10.51
CA ILE A 133 10.14 -7.69 -10.07
C ILE A 133 9.68 -6.99 -8.80
N ARG A 134 10.35 -7.23 -7.67
CA ARG A 134 10.08 -6.51 -6.42
C ARG A 134 10.91 -5.24 -6.35
N VAL A 135 10.22 -4.13 -6.10
CA VAL A 135 10.81 -2.82 -5.86
C VAL A 135 10.55 -2.44 -4.41
N THR A 136 11.62 -2.17 -3.66
CA THR A 136 11.53 -1.68 -2.29
C THR A 136 12.48 -0.49 -2.10
N CYS A 137 11.97 0.62 -1.57
CA CYS A 137 12.77 1.77 -1.17
C CYS A 137 12.10 2.50 0.00
N TYR A 138 12.71 3.58 0.49
CA TYR A 138 12.16 4.42 1.55
C TYR A 138 12.14 5.88 1.10
N ALA A 139 10.98 6.52 1.24
CA ALA A 139 10.81 7.95 1.04
C ALA A 139 11.32 8.73 2.27
N ARG A 140 11.93 9.89 2.03
CA ARG A 140 12.49 10.85 3.01
C ARG A 140 11.43 11.71 3.68
N THR A 141 10.29 11.11 3.99
CA THR A 141 9.18 11.82 4.62
C THR A 141 8.40 10.89 5.53
N GLY A 142 8.01 11.43 6.69
CA GLY A 142 6.98 10.87 7.55
C GLY A 142 5.57 11.34 7.18
N ASP A 143 5.48 12.50 6.53
CA ASP A 143 4.22 13.11 6.11
C ASP A 143 3.51 12.25 5.05
N HIS A 144 2.22 12.03 5.26
CA HIS A 144 1.43 11.14 4.44
C HIS A 144 1.21 11.69 3.03
N VAL A 145 0.92 12.98 2.91
CA VAL A 145 0.60 13.62 1.62
C VAL A 145 1.85 13.64 0.75
N LYS A 146 2.98 14.12 1.29
CA LYS A 146 4.27 14.10 0.57
C LYS A 146 4.67 12.69 0.16
N TYR A 147 4.38 11.69 0.99
CA TYR A 147 4.65 10.29 0.63
C TYR A 147 3.81 9.84 -0.57
N LEU A 148 2.55 10.26 -0.66
CA LEU A 148 1.71 9.96 -1.83
C LEU A 148 2.23 10.65 -3.09
N ASP A 149 2.75 11.87 -2.97
CA ASP A 149 3.39 12.57 -4.11
C ASP A 149 4.62 11.80 -4.61
N VAL A 150 5.52 11.40 -3.71
CA VAL A 150 6.70 10.59 -4.06
C VAL A 150 6.29 9.24 -4.66
N LEU A 151 5.25 8.60 -4.11
CA LEU A 151 4.73 7.34 -4.64
C LEU A 151 4.16 7.50 -6.04
N ASN A 152 3.44 8.60 -6.31
CA ASN A 152 2.93 8.94 -7.63
C ASN A 152 4.08 9.12 -8.63
N ASP A 153 5.11 9.89 -8.26
CA ASP A 153 6.27 10.14 -9.12
C ASP A 153 7.00 8.84 -9.47
N VAL A 154 7.19 7.96 -8.48
CA VAL A 154 7.77 6.62 -8.70
C VAL A 154 6.89 5.79 -9.65
N ASN A 155 5.57 5.77 -9.47
CA ASN A 155 4.66 5.01 -10.33
C ASN A 155 4.66 5.52 -11.77
N LEU A 156 4.67 6.83 -11.98
CA LEU A 156 4.74 7.42 -13.32
C LEU A 156 6.08 7.12 -13.99
N ALA A 157 7.19 7.17 -13.25
CA ALA A 157 8.49 6.80 -13.77
C ALA A 157 8.57 5.32 -14.14
N VAL A 158 7.94 4.42 -13.38
CA VAL A 158 7.84 2.99 -13.74
C VAL A 158 7.22 2.83 -15.12
N LEU A 159 6.12 3.53 -15.42
CA LEU A 159 5.47 3.47 -16.75
C LEU A 159 6.41 3.92 -17.88
N GLU A 160 7.16 4.99 -17.66
CA GLU A 160 8.13 5.48 -18.64
C GLU A 160 9.30 4.50 -18.84
N LEU A 161 9.81 3.93 -17.74
CA LEU A 161 10.95 3.01 -17.75
C LEU A 161 10.58 1.66 -18.39
N LEU A 162 9.36 1.16 -18.16
CA LEU A 162 8.84 -0.01 -18.86
C LEU A 162 8.89 0.19 -20.38
N LYS A 163 8.42 1.35 -20.86
CA LYS A 163 8.42 1.69 -22.29
C LYS A 163 9.85 1.79 -22.84
N LYS A 164 10.78 2.41 -22.10
CA LYS A 164 12.19 2.56 -22.52
C LYS A 164 12.92 1.22 -22.62
N SER A 165 12.63 0.28 -21.71
CA SER A 165 13.23 -1.06 -21.70
C SER A 165 12.52 -2.05 -22.64
N GLY A 166 11.42 -1.64 -23.28
CA GLY A 166 10.66 -2.49 -24.20
C GLY A 166 9.95 -3.67 -23.51
N VAL A 167 9.66 -3.54 -22.21
CA VAL A 167 8.92 -4.53 -21.43
C VAL A 167 7.48 -4.08 -21.21
N SER A 168 6.58 -5.03 -20.99
CA SER A 168 5.16 -4.77 -20.73
C SER A 168 4.72 -5.42 -19.43
N CYS A 169 3.72 -4.81 -18.79
CA CYS A 169 3.06 -5.42 -17.63
C CYS A 169 2.32 -6.69 -18.07
N ALA A 170 2.46 -7.73 -17.27
CA ALA A 170 1.67 -8.94 -17.41
C ALA A 170 0.22 -8.70 -17.02
N PHE A 171 -0.69 -9.29 -17.80
CA PHE A 171 -2.07 -9.49 -17.41
C PHE A 171 -2.28 -10.97 -17.05
N PRO A 172 -3.27 -11.31 -16.21
CA PRO A 172 -3.68 -12.69 -16.03
C PRO A 172 -3.87 -13.36 -17.40
N SER A 173 -3.14 -14.44 -17.65
CA SER A 173 -3.07 -15.09 -18.96
C SER A 173 -3.29 -16.59 -18.80
N THR A 174 -4.06 -17.19 -19.70
CA THR A 174 -4.31 -18.64 -19.69
C THR A 174 -4.32 -19.15 -21.12
N SER A 175 -3.58 -20.21 -21.37
CA SER A 175 -3.65 -20.94 -22.63
C SER A 175 -4.78 -21.96 -22.54
N VAL A 176 -5.76 -21.84 -23.44
CA VAL A 176 -6.88 -22.78 -23.55
C VAL A 176 -6.55 -23.82 -24.61
N TYR A 177 -6.49 -25.09 -24.21
CA TYR A 177 -6.38 -26.21 -25.13
C TYR A 177 -7.78 -26.62 -25.59
N PHE A 178 -7.98 -26.70 -26.90
CA PHE A 178 -9.22 -27.19 -27.50
C PHE A 178 -9.02 -28.63 -27.97
N GLU A 179 -9.83 -29.57 -27.47
CA GLU A 179 -9.78 -30.98 -27.88
C GLU A 179 -10.15 -31.18 -29.35
N THR A 180 -11.08 -30.36 -29.86
CA THR A 180 -11.44 -30.34 -31.27
C THR A 180 -10.82 -29.13 -31.95
N PRO A 181 -10.12 -29.28 -33.09
CA PRO A 181 -9.57 -28.15 -33.83
C PRO A 181 -10.66 -27.13 -34.17
N LEU A 182 -10.42 -25.87 -33.87
CA LEU A 182 -11.34 -24.80 -34.24
C LEU A 182 -11.44 -24.73 -35.77
N HIS A 183 -12.63 -25.02 -36.31
CA HIS A 183 -12.94 -24.71 -37.70
C HIS A 183 -12.95 -23.19 -37.86
N LYS A 184 -11.94 -22.64 -38.55
CA LYS A 184 -11.99 -21.27 -39.03
C LYS A 184 -13.08 -21.19 -40.11
N THR A 185 -14.33 -20.98 -39.71
CA THR A 185 -15.35 -20.50 -40.65
C THR A 185 -14.90 -19.11 -41.07
N ALA A 186 -14.39 -18.98 -42.30
CA ALA A 186 -14.19 -17.68 -42.91
C ALA A 186 -15.54 -16.97 -42.82
N ALA A 187 -15.62 -15.93 -42.00
CA ALA A 187 -16.75 -15.02 -42.06
C ALA A 187 -16.69 -14.36 -43.44
N THR A 188 -17.33 -14.97 -44.42
CA THR A 188 -17.79 -14.26 -45.61
C THR A 188 -18.73 -13.19 -45.07
N GLN A 189 -18.22 -11.96 -44.94
CA GLN A 189 -19.04 -10.78 -44.73
C GLN A 189 -19.98 -10.69 -45.95
N ALA A 190 -21.16 -11.30 -45.86
CA ALA A 190 -22.27 -10.90 -46.69
C ALA A 190 -22.61 -9.45 -46.27
N PRO A 191 -22.68 -8.49 -47.19
CA PRO A 191 -23.11 -7.14 -46.86
C PRO A 191 -24.52 -7.22 -46.24
N PHE A 192 -24.70 -6.57 -45.10
CA PHE A 192 -26.03 -6.39 -44.50
C PHE A 192 -26.97 -5.78 -45.56
N PRO A 193 -28.19 -6.33 -45.78
CA PRO A 193 -29.15 -5.69 -46.65
C PRO A 193 -29.53 -4.35 -46.04
N ILE A 194 -29.24 -3.26 -46.76
CA ILE A 194 -29.81 -1.95 -46.43
C ILE A 194 -31.28 -2.05 -46.85
N GLU A 195 -32.19 -2.10 -45.88
CA GLU A 195 -33.61 -1.90 -46.14
C GLU A 195 -33.82 -0.51 -46.76
N GLU A 196 -34.10 -0.51 -48.06
CA GLU A 196 -34.57 0.66 -48.80
C GLU A 196 -35.94 1.03 -48.22
N LYS A 197 -35.97 2.09 -47.40
CA LYS A 197 -37.22 2.68 -46.94
C LYS A 197 -38.02 3.16 -48.16
N ALA A 198 -39.09 2.44 -48.47
CA ALA A 198 -40.09 2.85 -49.43
C ALA A 198 -40.70 4.19 -48.99
N LYS A 199 -40.67 5.14 -49.92
CA LYS A 199 -41.43 6.39 -49.86
C LYS A 199 -42.93 6.08 -49.73
N LEU A 200 -43.56 6.68 -48.72
CA LEU A 200 -44.90 7.26 -48.79
C LEU A 200 -44.92 8.52 -47.93
#